data_AF-A0A9K3J8H7-F1
#
_entry.id   AF-A0A9K3J8H7-F1
#
_cell.length_a   1.000
_cell.length_b   1.000
_cell.length_c   1.000
_cell.angle_alpha   90.00
_cell.angle_beta   90.00
_cell.angle_gamma   90.00
#
_symmetry.space_group_name_H-M   'P 1'
#
loop_
_entity.id
_entity.type
_entity.pdbx_description
1 polymer ?
#
loop_
_entity_poly.entity_id
_entity_poly.type
_entity_poly.pdbx_seq_one_letter_code
_entity_poly.pdbx_strand_id
1 'polypeptide(L)'
;MQGDDISNDPSACRDILSGLGTPFDVLCARGLSHENRINQISSMLVGSSIMANAIIEDYRVLGHKEEETIRLRVEAEAMAKVAREGVEQLEREKAAFEKLKQTETWVATASLKQVRTLAKLLSDEHKGWREACARENEKLFRVRQELTNLKAANAALMKEKAVAEAAAKEAKEAEARGAKALEAADADRNNLNKVVEDLKVEVQNRVTILEEVTARATEAETRAREAAEARDSLVTSLDQLKVDHDWMRDHAIGHLKERAREAGFKAGYKECLNHVNPFYKSKFTDERSEFHGVDTEARYVAAVNAYNSLSISAIEDIEKCLEAEDYVDCLRLLYDDPKEEEEETAGGAKGEAGTSGTKED
;
A
#
# COMPACT_ATOMS: atom_id res chain seq x y z
N MET A 1 -96.31 42.51 -127.87
CA MET A 1 -97.43 43.44 -128.16
C MET A 1 -98.26 43.58 -126.90
N GLN A 2 -97.97 44.63 -126.15
CA GLN A 2 -98.86 45.23 -125.17
C GLN A 2 -98.44 46.70 -125.23
N GLY A 3 -99.23 47.48 -125.96
CA GLY A 3 -98.96 48.89 -126.17
C GLY A 3 -99.27 49.62 -124.88
N ASP A 4 -98.22 49.94 -124.12
CA ASP A 4 -98.33 51.00 -123.13
C ASP A 4 -98.42 52.29 -123.92
N ASP A 5 -99.65 52.79 -123.96
CA ASP A 5 -100.08 54.02 -124.59
C ASP A 5 -99.41 55.19 -123.84
N ILE A 6 -98.21 55.57 -124.28
CA ILE A 6 -97.40 56.70 -123.74
C ILE A 6 -98.16 58.04 -123.88
N SER A 7 -99.34 58.05 -124.49
CA SER A 7 -100.26 59.18 -124.62
C SER A 7 -100.92 59.65 -123.32
N ASN A 8 -100.75 58.96 -122.19
CA ASN A 8 -101.46 59.30 -120.93
C ASN A 8 -100.58 59.55 -119.69
N ASP A 9 -99.24 59.61 -119.82
CA ASP A 9 -98.37 60.05 -118.72
C ASP A 9 -98.09 61.57 -118.81
N PRO A 10 -98.62 62.39 -117.88
CA PRO A 10 -98.40 63.84 -117.87
C PRO A 10 -96.95 64.24 -117.60
N SER A 11 -96.05 63.32 -117.26
CA SER A 11 -94.61 63.57 -117.13
C SER A 11 -93.90 63.51 -118.49
N ALA A 12 -94.21 62.54 -119.34
CA ALA A 12 -93.65 62.40 -120.69
C ALA A 12 -94.06 63.57 -121.62
N CYS A 13 -95.30 64.06 -121.51
CA CYS A 13 -95.72 65.29 -122.20
C CYS A 13 -95.08 66.55 -121.60
N ARG A 14 -94.76 66.55 -120.30
CA ARG A 14 -94.05 67.66 -119.66
C ARG A 14 -92.62 67.75 -120.17
N ASP A 15 -91.93 66.62 -120.33
CA ASP A 15 -90.55 66.60 -120.82
C ASP A 15 -90.48 67.09 -122.28
N ILE A 16 -91.40 66.64 -123.14
CA ILE A 16 -91.50 67.13 -124.54
C ILE A 16 -91.87 68.62 -124.61
N LEU A 17 -92.77 69.11 -123.74
CA LEU A 17 -93.20 70.52 -123.72
C LEU A 17 -92.25 71.47 -122.96
N SER A 18 -91.35 70.95 -122.13
CA SER A 18 -90.31 71.72 -121.42
C SER A 18 -88.99 71.82 -122.18
N GLY A 19 -88.97 71.36 -123.45
CA GLY A 19 -87.82 71.51 -124.33
C GLY A 19 -86.74 70.44 -124.12
N LEU A 20 -87.04 69.36 -123.40
CA LEU A 20 -86.28 68.12 -123.50
C LEU A 20 -86.72 67.46 -124.81
N GLY A 21 -85.81 67.38 -125.79
CA GLY A 21 -86.00 66.55 -126.97
C GLY A 21 -86.42 65.13 -126.58
N THR A 22 -86.85 64.33 -127.55
CA THR A 22 -87.41 63.00 -127.26
C THR A 22 -86.43 62.17 -126.42
N PRO A 23 -86.90 61.25 -125.56
CA PRO A 23 -86.01 60.39 -124.77
C PRO A 23 -84.94 59.65 -125.61
N PHE A 24 -85.24 59.41 -126.90
CA PHE A 24 -84.31 58.89 -127.89
C PHE A 24 -83.15 59.86 -128.17
N ASP A 25 -83.41 61.16 -128.32
CA ASP A 25 -82.38 62.19 -128.58
C ASP A 25 -81.41 62.33 -127.41
N VAL A 26 -81.90 62.23 -126.17
CA VAL A 26 -81.07 62.24 -124.94
C VAL A 26 -80.17 61.00 -124.88
N LEU A 27 -80.69 59.82 -125.26
CA LEU A 27 -79.92 58.58 -125.32
C LEU A 27 -78.87 58.59 -126.43
N CYS A 28 -79.21 59.12 -127.61
CA CYS A 28 -78.27 59.29 -128.71
C CYS A 28 -77.14 60.28 -128.37
N ALA A 29 -77.45 61.39 -127.69
CA ALA A 29 -76.44 62.36 -127.22
C ALA A 29 -75.50 61.77 -126.16
N ARG A 30 -76.01 60.90 -125.27
CA ARG A 30 -75.22 60.21 -124.24
C ARG A 30 -74.25 59.15 -124.80
N GLY A 31 -74.49 58.65 -126.02
CA GLY A 31 -73.63 57.68 -126.71
C GLY A 31 -72.43 58.27 -127.45
N LEU A 32 -72.31 59.60 -127.55
CA LEU A 32 -71.24 60.28 -128.31
C LEU A 32 -69.88 60.25 -127.58
N SER A 33 -68.78 60.35 -128.33
CA SER A 33 -67.42 60.49 -127.78
C SER A 33 -67.22 61.84 -127.07
N HIS A 34 -66.21 61.94 -126.20
CA HIS A 34 -65.94 63.11 -125.34
C HIS A 34 -65.86 64.43 -126.10
N GLU A 35 -65.10 64.47 -127.21
CA GLU A 35 -64.97 65.66 -128.07
C GLU A 35 -66.28 66.02 -128.79
N ASN A 36 -67.05 65.03 -129.23
CA ASN A 36 -68.31 65.27 -129.94
C ASN A 36 -69.41 65.83 -129.01
N ARG A 37 -69.42 65.45 -127.72
CA ARG A 37 -70.33 66.07 -126.73
C ARG A 37 -69.98 67.53 -126.45
N ILE A 38 -68.68 67.87 -126.32
CA ILE A 38 -68.25 69.26 -126.10
C ILE A 38 -68.68 70.15 -127.28
N ASN A 39 -68.50 69.66 -128.51
CA ASN A 39 -68.92 70.38 -129.71
C ASN A 39 -70.46 70.56 -129.78
N GLN A 40 -71.24 69.56 -129.37
CA GLN A 40 -72.70 69.66 -129.34
C GLN A 40 -73.22 70.62 -128.25
N ILE A 41 -72.65 70.59 -127.04
CA ILE A 41 -72.99 71.54 -125.97
C ILE A 41 -72.68 72.98 -126.41
N SER A 42 -71.56 73.17 -127.11
CA SER A 42 -71.17 74.48 -127.65
C SER A 42 -72.15 75.01 -128.71
N SER A 43 -72.89 74.12 -129.40
CA SER A 43 -73.96 74.52 -130.34
C SER A 43 -75.32 74.69 -129.65
N MET A 44 -75.57 74.03 -128.52
CA MET A 44 -76.84 74.11 -127.76
C MET A 44 -76.88 75.26 -126.75
N LEU A 45 -75.77 75.96 -126.52
CA LEU A 45 -75.68 77.12 -125.62
C LEU A 45 -76.51 78.35 -126.06
N VAL A 46 -77.12 78.32 -127.26
CA VAL A 46 -77.93 79.42 -127.83
C VAL A 46 -79.42 79.36 -127.43
N GLY A 47 -79.86 78.35 -126.67
CA GLY A 47 -81.20 78.34 -126.08
C GLY A 47 -81.25 77.40 -124.89
N SER A 48 -81.89 77.83 -123.80
CA SER A 48 -82.02 77.17 -122.49
C SER A 48 -82.52 75.71 -122.54
N SER A 49 -81.72 74.79 -123.09
CA SER A 49 -82.06 73.39 -123.24
C SER A 49 -81.64 72.63 -121.99
N ILE A 50 -82.62 72.02 -121.32
CA ILE A 50 -82.45 71.18 -120.13
C ILE A 50 -81.44 70.04 -120.40
N MET A 51 -81.25 69.63 -121.66
CA MET A 51 -80.26 68.64 -122.07
C MET A 51 -78.80 69.08 -121.82
N ALA A 52 -78.46 70.35 -122.07
CA ALA A 52 -77.13 70.87 -121.79
C ALA A 52 -76.84 70.88 -120.28
N ASN A 53 -77.84 71.22 -119.46
CA ASN A 53 -77.73 71.14 -117.99
C ASN A 53 -77.56 69.70 -117.49
N ALA A 54 -78.28 68.73 -118.06
CA ALA A 54 -78.15 67.32 -117.70
C ALA A 54 -76.74 66.78 -118.00
N ILE A 55 -76.16 67.15 -119.14
CA ILE A 55 -74.81 66.73 -119.51
C ILE A 55 -73.76 67.39 -118.59
N ILE A 56 -73.88 68.69 -118.30
CA ILE A 56 -72.98 69.39 -117.35
C ILE A 56 -73.04 68.75 -115.96
N GLU A 57 -74.22 68.35 -115.50
CA GLU A 57 -74.37 67.69 -114.21
C GLU A 57 -73.73 66.29 -114.20
N ASP A 58 -73.87 65.51 -115.27
CA ASP A 58 -73.15 64.24 -115.43
C ASP A 58 -71.61 64.45 -115.38
N TYR A 59 -71.09 65.53 -115.98
CA TYR A 59 -69.67 65.89 -115.90
C TYR A 59 -69.24 66.32 -114.49
N ARG A 60 -70.06 67.05 -113.75
CA ARG A 60 -69.79 67.38 -112.34
C ARG A 60 -69.73 66.13 -111.47
N VAL A 61 -70.66 65.20 -111.68
CA VAL A 61 -70.68 63.90 -110.99
C VAL A 61 -69.44 63.07 -111.34
N LEU A 62 -69.00 63.06 -112.61
CA LEU A 62 -67.77 62.40 -113.03
C LEU A 62 -66.51 63.05 -112.44
N GLY A 63 -66.43 64.39 -112.44
CA GLY A 63 -65.33 65.13 -111.83
C GLY A 63 -65.21 64.88 -110.33
N HIS A 64 -66.33 64.88 -109.60
CA HIS A 64 -66.35 64.51 -108.19
C HIS A 64 -65.94 63.06 -107.94
N LYS A 65 -66.35 62.12 -108.81
CA LYS A 65 -65.89 60.72 -108.72
C LYS A 65 -64.39 60.60 -108.99
N GLU A 66 -63.85 61.35 -109.94
CA GLU A 66 -62.41 61.34 -110.25
C GLU A 66 -61.60 61.93 -109.08
N GLU A 67 -62.00 63.07 -108.53
CA GLU A 67 -61.41 63.65 -107.32
C GLU A 67 -61.49 62.69 -106.12
N GLU A 68 -62.62 62.03 -105.92
CA GLU A 68 -62.80 61.03 -104.87
C GLU A 68 -61.90 59.80 -105.08
N THR A 69 -61.74 59.32 -106.31
CA THR A 69 -60.79 58.23 -106.60
C THR A 69 -59.34 58.64 -106.38
N ILE A 70 -58.96 59.87 -106.69
CA ILE A 70 -57.62 60.40 -106.39
C ILE A 70 -57.42 60.51 -104.87
N ARG A 71 -58.41 61.04 -104.14
CA ARG A 71 -58.39 61.13 -102.68
C ARG A 71 -58.22 59.75 -102.03
N LEU A 72 -59.02 58.77 -102.46
CA LEU A 72 -58.95 57.39 -101.97
C LEU A 72 -57.63 56.71 -102.32
N ARG A 73 -57.02 57.00 -103.49
CA ARG A 73 -55.68 56.51 -103.83
C ARG A 73 -54.61 57.11 -102.93
N VAL A 74 -54.64 58.42 -102.68
CA VAL A 74 -53.71 59.09 -101.77
C VAL A 74 -53.87 58.55 -100.35
N GLU A 75 -55.10 58.34 -99.88
CA GLU A 75 -55.38 57.73 -98.58
C GLU A 75 -54.88 56.28 -98.52
N ALA A 76 -55.10 55.48 -99.57
CA ALA A 76 -54.60 54.11 -99.67
C ALA A 76 -53.06 54.05 -99.72
N GLU A 77 -52.41 54.96 -100.43
CA GLU A 77 -50.94 55.07 -100.48
C GLU A 77 -50.36 55.52 -99.14
N ALA A 78 -51.02 56.44 -98.45
CA ALA A 78 -50.66 56.85 -97.09
C ALA A 78 -50.79 55.68 -96.11
N MET A 79 -51.91 54.94 -96.15
CA MET A 79 -52.11 53.73 -95.35
C MET A 79 -51.10 52.64 -95.69
N ALA A 80 -50.76 52.46 -96.96
CA ALA A 80 -49.73 51.51 -97.39
C ALA A 80 -48.33 51.92 -96.91
N LYS A 81 -48.02 53.22 -96.87
CA LYS A 81 -46.75 53.72 -96.33
C LYS A 81 -46.66 53.46 -94.82
N VAL A 82 -47.71 53.80 -94.07
CA VAL A 82 -47.79 53.52 -92.62
C VAL A 82 -47.70 52.02 -92.35
N ALA A 83 -48.35 51.18 -93.16
CA ALA A 83 -48.27 49.73 -93.04
C ALA A 83 -46.84 49.21 -93.29
N ARG A 84 -46.13 49.72 -94.29
CA ARG A 84 -44.72 49.37 -94.54
C ARG A 84 -43.81 49.78 -93.39
N GLU A 85 -43.94 51.01 -92.91
CA GLU A 85 -43.18 51.52 -91.76
C GLU A 85 -43.47 50.68 -90.49
N GLY A 86 -44.72 50.28 -90.28
CA GLY A 86 -45.12 49.39 -89.19
C GLY A 86 -44.52 47.99 -89.29
N VAL A 87 -44.49 47.40 -90.50
CA VAL A 87 -43.83 46.10 -90.74
C VAL A 87 -42.33 46.19 -90.46
N GLU A 88 -41.65 47.21 -91.00
CA GLU A 88 -40.22 47.40 -90.73
C GLU A 88 -39.93 47.62 -89.24
N GLN A 89 -40.81 48.34 -88.53
CA GLN A 89 -40.67 48.54 -87.10
C GLN A 89 -40.82 47.23 -86.32
N LEU A 90 -41.83 46.42 -86.66
CA LEU A 90 -42.01 45.09 -86.07
C LEU A 90 -40.82 44.17 -86.35
N GLU A 91 -40.22 44.24 -87.54
CA GLU A 91 -39.01 43.49 -87.86
C GLU A 91 -37.81 43.94 -87.02
N ARG A 92 -37.62 45.26 -86.83
CA ARG A 92 -36.58 45.80 -85.95
C ARG A 92 -36.78 45.36 -84.51
N GLU A 93 -38.01 45.44 -83.99
CA GLU A 93 -38.35 45.02 -82.63
C GLU A 93 -38.16 43.51 -82.43
N LYS A 94 -38.56 42.69 -83.41
CA LYS A 94 -38.31 41.24 -83.40
C LYS A 94 -36.82 40.92 -83.38
N ALA A 95 -36.01 41.62 -84.16
CA ALA A 95 -34.56 41.45 -84.16
C ALA A 95 -33.91 41.89 -82.83
N ALA A 96 -34.41 42.97 -82.23
CA ALA A 96 -33.97 43.41 -80.90
C ALA A 96 -34.32 42.38 -79.82
N PHE A 97 -35.53 41.80 -79.86
CA PHE A 97 -35.97 40.76 -78.94
C PHE A 97 -35.10 39.50 -79.03
N GLU A 98 -34.78 39.02 -80.24
CA GLU A 98 -33.89 37.85 -80.40
C GLU A 98 -32.48 38.11 -79.87
N LYS A 99 -31.94 39.33 -80.03
CA LYS A 99 -30.65 39.70 -79.41
C LYS A 99 -30.72 39.65 -77.88
N LEU A 100 -31.79 40.19 -77.28
CA LEU A 100 -31.99 40.13 -75.83
C LEU A 100 -32.04 38.67 -75.35
N LYS A 101 -32.80 37.80 -76.03
CA LYS A 101 -32.86 36.37 -75.73
C LYS A 101 -31.49 35.69 -75.80
N GLN A 102 -30.66 36.03 -76.79
CA GLN A 102 -29.28 35.52 -76.85
C GLN A 102 -28.43 36.00 -75.67
N THR A 103 -28.57 37.26 -75.24
CA THR A 103 -27.84 37.75 -74.06
C THR A 103 -28.31 37.10 -72.77
N GLU A 104 -29.63 36.89 -72.59
CA GLU A 104 -30.17 36.19 -71.42
C GLU A 104 -29.69 34.74 -71.36
N THR A 105 -29.72 34.01 -72.48
CA THR A 105 -29.21 32.63 -72.53
C THR A 105 -27.71 32.56 -72.28
N TRP A 106 -26.94 33.55 -72.74
CA TRP A 106 -25.51 33.66 -72.44
C TRP A 106 -25.26 33.90 -70.95
N VAL A 107 -25.98 34.85 -70.34
CA VAL A 107 -25.89 35.14 -68.89
C VAL A 107 -26.29 33.89 -68.09
N ALA A 108 -27.41 33.25 -68.43
CA ALA A 108 -27.87 32.03 -67.76
C ALA A 108 -26.82 30.90 -67.86
N THR A 109 -26.19 30.73 -69.03
CA THR A 109 -25.13 29.73 -69.22
C THR A 109 -23.87 30.06 -68.41
N ALA A 110 -23.48 31.33 -68.35
CA ALA A 110 -22.34 31.80 -67.55
C ALA A 110 -22.59 31.59 -66.05
N SER A 111 -23.75 32.01 -65.54
CA SER A 111 -24.15 31.80 -64.15
C SER A 111 -24.26 30.31 -63.82
N LEU A 112 -24.83 29.49 -64.71
CA LEU A 112 -24.91 28.04 -64.52
C LEU A 112 -23.53 27.38 -64.44
N LYS A 113 -22.56 27.83 -65.26
CA LYS A 113 -21.16 27.37 -65.16
C LYS A 113 -20.56 27.74 -63.80
N GLN A 114 -20.78 28.97 -63.32
CA GLN A 114 -20.30 29.40 -62.00
C GLN A 114 -20.90 28.56 -60.87
N VAL A 115 -22.22 28.35 -60.87
CA VAL A 115 -22.91 27.51 -59.88
C VAL A 115 -22.38 26.08 -59.88
N ARG A 116 -22.14 25.49 -61.06
CA ARG A 116 -21.55 24.14 -61.16
C ARG A 116 -20.13 24.08 -60.61
N THR A 117 -19.31 25.10 -60.84
CA THR A 117 -17.95 25.17 -60.27
C THR A 117 -17.99 25.26 -58.76
N LEU A 118 -18.84 26.15 -58.21
CA LEU A 118 -19.01 26.28 -56.76
C LEU A 118 -19.56 25.00 -56.12
N ALA A 119 -20.53 24.35 -56.76
CA ALA A 119 -21.09 23.08 -56.28
C ALA A 119 -20.03 21.96 -56.24
N LYS A 120 -19.12 21.91 -57.22
CA LYS A 120 -17.99 20.97 -57.21
C LYS A 120 -17.02 21.27 -56.07
N LEU A 121 -16.62 22.53 -55.89
CA LEU A 121 -15.74 22.93 -54.78
C LEU A 121 -16.34 22.56 -53.43
N LEU A 122 -17.61 22.86 -53.19
CA LEU A 122 -18.31 22.47 -51.95
C LEU A 122 -18.35 20.95 -51.77
N SER A 123 -18.61 20.19 -52.84
CA SER A 123 -18.60 18.73 -52.78
C SER A 123 -17.21 18.17 -52.41
N ASP A 124 -16.15 18.73 -52.98
CA ASP A 124 -14.76 18.33 -52.70
C ASP A 124 -14.35 18.71 -51.28
N GLU A 125 -14.74 19.90 -50.79
CA GLU A 125 -14.55 20.31 -49.40
C GLU A 125 -15.29 19.39 -48.42
N HIS A 126 -16.57 19.07 -48.70
CA HIS A 126 -17.33 18.13 -47.89
C HIS A 126 -16.69 16.73 -47.86
N LYS A 127 -16.13 16.28 -48.98
CA LYS A 127 -15.39 15.03 -49.04
C LYS A 127 -14.11 15.10 -48.20
N GLY A 128 -13.31 16.15 -48.36
CA GLY A 128 -12.10 16.37 -47.58
C GLY A 128 -12.36 16.46 -46.08
N TRP A 129 -13.44 17.12 -45.68
CA TRP A 129 -13.87 17.20 -44.28
C TRP A 129 -14.28 15.83 -43.73
N ARG A 130 -15.06 15.03 -44.48
CA ARG A 130 -15.40 13.66 -44.07
C ARG A 130 -14.16 12.78 -43.88
N GLU A 131 -13.20 12.87 -44.79
CA GLU A 131 -11.95 12.12 -44.69
C GLU A 131 -11.10 12.58 -43.49
N ALA A 132 -11.04 13.89 -43.21
CA ALA A 132 -10.37 14.43 -42.04
C ALA A 132 -11.03 13.95 -40.73
N CYS A 133 -12.36 14.00 -40.64
CA CYS A 133 -13.11 13.47 -39.51
C CYS A 133 -12.87 11.97 -39.33
N ALA A 134 -12.83 11.18 -40.41
CA ALA A 134 -12.52 9.76 -40.34
C ALA A 134 -11.10 9.50 -39.79
N ARG A 135 -10.10 10.26 -40.24
CA ARG A 135 -8.72 10.17 -39.72
C ARG A 135 -8.63 10.51 -38.23
N GLU A 136 -9.30 11.57 -37.79
CA GLU A 136 -9.31 11.94 -36.36
C GLU A 136 -10.07 10.92 -35.51
N ASN A 137 -11.17 10.37 -36.00
CA ASN A 137 -11.89 9.30 -35.30
C ASN A 137 -11.03 8.04 -35.12
N GLU A 138 -10.27 7.65 -36.13
CA GLU A 138 -9.31 6.54 -36.04
C GLU A 138 -8.23 6.79 -34.99
N LYS A 139 -7.67 8.02 -34.93
CA LYS A 139 -6.71 8.41 -33.89
C LYS A 139 -7.34 8.33 -32.50
N LEU A 140 -8.55 8.87 -32.32
CA LEU A 140 -9.27 8.81 -31.06
C LEU A 140 -9.56 7.37 -30.63
N PHE A 141 -9.86 6.48 -31.57
CA PHE A 141 -10.05 5.06 -31.29
C PHE A 141 -8.76 4.43 -30.75
N ARG A 142 -7.62 4.68 -31.41
CA ARG A 142 -6.30 4.22 -30.94
C ARG A 142 -5.95 4.74 -29.56
N VAL A 143 -6.12 6.05 -29.32
CA VAL A 143 -5.88 6.66 -28.01
C VAL A 143 -6.78 6.05 -26.93
N ARG A 144 -8.05 5.74 -27.24
CA ARG A 144 -8.93 5.04 -26.29
C ARG A 144 -8.47 3.62 -25.99
N GLN A 145 -7.94 2.92 -26.97
CA GLN A 145 -7.38 1.58 -26.78
C GLN A 145 -6.11 1.64 -25.92
N GLU A 146 -5.20 2.57 -26.21
CA GLU A 146 -4.01 2.82 -25.39
C GLU A 146 -4.36 3.21 -23.95
N LEU A 147 -5.34 4.08 -23.76
CA LEU A 147 -5.82 4.46 -22.43
C LEU A 147 -6.36 3.25 -21.65
N THR A 148 -7.08 2.35 -22.32
CA THR A 148 -7.57 1.11 -21.70
C THR A 148 -6.42 0.20 -21.29
N ASN A 149 -5.41 0.05 -22.15
CA ASN A 149 -4.21 -0.73 -21.85
C ASN A 149 -3.42 -0.14 -20.67
N LEU A 150 -3.23 1.20 -20.65
CA LEU A 150 -2.56 1.90 -19.56
C LEU A 150 -3.33 1.78 -18.23
N LYS A 151 -4.66 1.82 -18.25
CA LYS A 151 -5.48 1.58 -17.06
C LYS A 151 -5.28 0.16 -16.52
N ALA A 152 -5.24 -0.84 -17.40
CA ALA A 152 -4.98 -2.23 -17.01
C ALA A 152 -3.57 -2.40 -16.43
N ALA A 153 -2.56 -1.82 -17.06
CA ALA A 153 -1.18 -1.83 -16.57
C ALA A 153 -1.05 -1.14 -15.21
N ASN A 154 -1.70 0.02 -15.02
CA ASN A 154 -1.70 0.73 -13.75
C ASN A 154 -2.38 -0.09 -12.63
N ALA A 155 -3.48 -0.78 -12.94
CA ALA A 155 -4.12 -1.69 -11.98
C ALA A 155 -3.20 -2.87 -11.59
N ALA A 156 -2.42 -3.40 -12.53
CA ALA A 156 -1.42 -4.44 -12.24
C ALA A 156 -0.29 -3.89 -11.36
N LEU A 157 0.27 -2.72 -11.69
CA LEU A 157 1.31 -2.07 -10.90
C LEU A 157 0.84 -1.74 -9.48
N MET A 158 -0.41 -1.33 -9.29
CA MET A 158 -0.97 -1.09 -7.96
C MET A 158 -1.06 -2.37 -7.13
N LYS A 159 -1.34 -3.52 -7.75
CA LYS A 159 -1.32 -4.83 -7.06
C LYS A 159 0.11 -5.23 -6.71
N GLU A 160 1.06 -5.09 -7.63
CA GLU A 160 2.47 -5.39 -7.39
C GLU A 160 3.05 -4.49 -6.29
N LYS A 161 2.70 -3.20 -6.30
CA LYS A 161 3.08 -2.26 -5.23
C LYS A 161 2.55 -2.71 -3.87
N ALA A 162 1.29 -3.14 -3.78
CA ALA A 162 0.72 -3.62 -2.52
C ALA A 162 1.44 -4.89 -2.01
N VAL A 163 1.81 -5.81 -2.91
CA VAL A 163 2.60 -6.99 -2.56
C VAL A 163 4.00 -6.60 -2.10
N ALA A 164 4.67 -5.68 -2.79
CA ALA A 164 5.99 -5.18 -2.42
C ALA A 164 5.97 -4.46 -1.07
N GLU A 165 4.94 -3.66 -0.78
CA GLU A 165 4.76 -3.00 0.52
C GLU A 165 4.51 -4.00 1.66
N ALA A 166 3.72 -5.05 1.41
CA ALA A 166 3.52 -6.13 2.37
C ALA A 166 4.82 -6.90 2.65
N ALA A 167 5.58 -7.25 1.61
CA ALA A 167 6.88 -7.91 1.75
C ALA A 167 7.90 -7.02 2.49
N ALA A 168 7.92 -5.71 2.21
CA ALA A 168 8.78 -4.76 2.92
C ALA A 168 8.42 -4.65 4.41
N LYS A 169 7.12 -4.71 4.75
CA LYS A 169 6.68 -4.73 6.14
C LYS A 169 7.12 -6.02 6.85
N GLU A 170 6.92 -7.17 6.21
CA GLU A 170 7.34 -8.46 6.77
C GLU A 170 8.87 -8.54 6.96
N ALA A 171 9.64 -8.01 6.01
CA ALA A 171 11.11 -7.92 6.13
C ALA A 171 11.53 -7.06 7.33
N LYS A 172 10.90 -5.90 7.56
CA LYS A 172 11.16 -5.06 8.74
C LYS A 172 10.81 -5.76 10.05
N GLU A 173 9.70 -6.49 10.08
CA GLU A 173 9.34 -7.27 11.26
C GLU A 173 10.31 -8.42 11.51
N ALA A 174 10.79 -9.09 10.45
CA ALA A 174 11.81 -10.14 10.55
C ALA A 174 13.15 -9.57 11.05
N GLU A 175 13.57 -8.41 10.55
CA GLU A 175 14.75 -7.69 11.01
C GLU A 175 14.63 -7.33 12.50
N ALA A 176 13.49 -6.79 12.93
CA ALA A 176 13.26 -6.49 14.35
C ALA A 176 13.27 -7.74 15.24
N ARG A 177 12.72 -8.87 14.77
CA ARG A 177 12.82 -10.17 15.47
C ARG A 177 14.28 -10.65 15.55
N GLY A 178 15.03 -10.50 14.46
CA GLY A 178 16.46 -10.84 14.40
C GLY A 178 17.29 -10.01 15.37
N ALA A 179 17.06 -8.70 15.44
CA ALA A 179 17.75 -7.80 16.38
C ALA A 179 17.50 -8.21 17.84
N LYS A 180 16.25 -8.50 18.21
CA LYS A 180 15.91 -8.99 19.57
C LYS A 180 16.56 -10.33 19.90
N ALA A 181 16.61 -11.25 18.94
CA ALA A 181 17.27 -12.54 19.14
C ALA A 181 18.79 -12.38 19.36
N LEU A 182 19.41 -11.44 18.65
CA LEU A 182 20.82 -11.10 18.84
C LEU A 182 21.07 -10.48 20.21
N GLU A 183 20.25 -9.52 20.64
CA GLU A 183 20.33 -8.91 21.97
C GLU A 183 20.21 -9.96 23.09
N ALA A 184 19.27 -10.92 22.96
CA ALA A 184 19.12 -12.02 23.91
C ALA A 184 20.36 -12.93 23.94
N ALA A 185 20.90 -13.30 22.77
CA ALA A 185 22.11 -14.11 22.69
C ALA A 185 23.33 -13.39 23.31
N ASP A 186 23.44 -12.07 23.14
CA ASP A 186 24.49 -11.28 23.78
C ASP A 186 24.32 -11.21 25.31
N ALA A 187 23.08 -11.12 25.80
CA ALA A 187 22.81 -11.19 27.24
C ALA A 187 23.21 -12.55 27.82
N ASP A 188 22.84 -13.65 27.14
CA ASP A 188 23.22 -15.01 27.54
C ASP A 188 24.74 -15.20 27.52
N ARG A 189 25.42 -14.68 26.49
CA ARG A 189 26.89 -14.68 26.41
C ARG A 189 27.52 -13.95 27.60
N ASN A 190 26.97 -12.80 27.98
CA ASN A 190 27.48 -12.03 29.13
C ASN A 190 27.24 -12.77 30.45
N ASN A 191 26.08 -13.41 30.61
CA ASN A 191 25.80 -14.25 31.79
C ASN A 191 26.75 -15.45 31.88
N LEU A 192 26.98 -16.15 30.75
CA LEU A 192 27.96 -17.23 30.67
C LEU A 192 29.37 -16.76 31.03
N ASN A 193 29.78 -15.59 30.52
CA ASN A 193 31.09 -15.01 30.88
C ASN A 193 31.20 -14.76 32.39
N LYS A 194 30.14 -14.27 33.04
CA LYS A 194 30.13 -14.08 34.50
C LYS A 194 30.29 -15.41 35.24
N VAL A 195 29.51 -16.44 34.86
CA VAL A 195 29.62 -17.79 35.45
C VAL A 195 31.02 -18.36 35.27
N VAL A 196 31.64 -18.14 34.12
CA VAL A 196 33.02 -18.59 33.85
C VAL A 196 34.02 -17.88 34.78
N GLU A 197 33.90 -16.58 35.01
CA GLU A 197 34.76 -15.87 35.96
C GLU A 197 34.51 -16.29 37.42
N ASP A 198 33.25 -16.49 37.82
CA ASP A 198 32.91 -17.00 39.16
C ASP A 198 33.50 -18.40 39.38
N LEU A 199 33.36 -19.31 38.41
CA LEU A 199 33.95 -20.65 38.45
C LEU A 199 35.48 -20.61 38.50
N LYS A 200 36.11 -19.67 37.79
CA LYS A 200 37.56 -19.50 37.80
C LYS A 200 38.06 -19.08 39.18
N VAL A 201 37.36 -18.17 39.86
CA VAL A 201 37.66 -17.80 41.25
C VAL A 201 37.49 -19.01 42.18
N GLU A 202 36.41 -19.79 42.03
CA GLU A 202 36.22 -20.96 42.86
C GLU A 202 37.29 -22.05 42.62
N VAL A 203 37.69 -22.29 41.36
CA VAL A 203 38.79 -23.20 41.04
C VAL A 203 40.09 -22.71 41.66
N GLN A 204 40.39 -21.41 41.60
CA GLN A 204 41.56 -20.83 42.27
C GLN A 204 41.52 -21.06 43.78
N ASN A 205 40.39 -20.81 44.43
CA ASN A 205 40.22 -21.08 45.87
C ASN A 205 40.42 -22.56 46.20
N ARG A 206 39.85 -23.48 45.41
CA ARG A 206 40.03 -24.93 45.61
C ARG A 206 41.48 -25.38 45.40
N VAL A 207 42.19 -24.78 44.45
CA VAL A 207 43.64 -25.04 44.25
C VAL A 207 44.41 -24.62 45.51
N THR A 208 44.15 -23.43 46.06
CA THR A 208 44.78 -22.98 47.32
C THR A 208 44.49 -23.92 48.48
N ILE A 209 43.23 -24.36 48.64
CA ILE A 209 42.85 -25.33 49.69
C ILE A 209 43.59 -26.66 49.49
N LEU A 210 43.70 -27.14 48.24
CA LEU A 210 44.43 -28.36 47.94
C LEU A 210 45.92 -28.23 48.25
N GLU A 211 46.55 -27.09 47.98
CA GLU A 211 47.93 -26.80 48.36
C GLU A 211 48.12 -26.87 49.88
N GLU A 212 47.22 -26.25 50.66
CA GLU A 212 47.23 -26.31 52.13
C GLU A 212 47.00 -27.72 52.68
N VAL A 213 46.03 -28.47 52.13
CA VAL A 213 45.77 -29.86 52.52
C VAL A 213 46.98 -30.72 52.21
N THR A 214 47.62 -30.52 51.05
CA THR A 214 48.83 -31.25 50.66
C THR A 214 49.98 -30.92 51.62
N ALA A 215 50.17 -29.66 52.01
CA ALA A 215 51.17 -29.27 53.00
C ALA A 215 50.91 -29.89 54.39
N ARG A 216 49.65 -29.93 54.84
CA ARG A 216 49.29 -30.62 56.09
C ARG A 216 49.49 -32.13 56.02
N ALA A 217 49.24 -32.74 54.87
CA ALA A 217 49.46 -34.17 54.65
C ALA A 217 50.95 -34.51 54.70
N THR A 218 51.82 -33.69 54.07
CA THR A 218 53.27 -33.89 54.15
C THR A 218 53.80 -33.71 55.57
N GLU A 219 53.31 -32.73 56.32
CA GLU A 219 53.67 -32.54 57.73
C GLU A 219 53.17 -33.69 58.63
N ALA A 220 51.97 -34.21 58.36
CA ALA A 220 51.46 -35.40 59.04
C ALA A 220 52.30 -36.64 58.74
N GLU A 221 52.74 -36.82 57.49
CA GLU A 221 53.66 -37.89 57.11
C GLU A 221 55.03 -37.78 57.80
N THR A 222 55.60 -36.57 57.92
CA THR A 222 56.87 -36.38 58.64
C THR A 222 56.71 -36.72 60.12
N ARG A 223 55.66 -36.21 60.78
CA ARG A 223 55.34 -36.56 62.17
C ARG A 223 55.11 -38.07 62.37
N ALA A 224 54.47 -38.74 61.41
CA ALA A 224 54.28 -40.18 61.45
C ALA A 224 55.60 -40.96 61.33
N ARG A 225 56.54 -40.51 60.48
CA ARG A 225 57.90 -41.08 60.39
C ARG A 225 58.67 -40.88 61.70
N GLU A 226 58.68 -39.67 62.25
CA GLU A 226 59.33 -39.37 63.53
C GLU A 226 58.77 -40.22 64.67
N ALA A 227 57.44 -40.37 64.75
CA ALA A 227 56.81 -41.23 65.74
C ALA A 227 57.17 -42.72 65.56
N ALA A 228 57.31 -43.19 64.30
CA ALA A 228 57.77 -44.54 64.02
C ALA A 228 59.22 -44.75 64.46
N GLU A 229 60.11 -43.81 64.17
CA GLU A 229 61.52 -43.83 64.63
C GLU A 229 61.61 -43.79 66.17
N ALA A 230 60.81 -42.95 66.83
CA ALA A 230 60.75 -42.90 68.29
C ALA A 230 60.26 -44.22 68.88
N ARG A 231 59.24 -44.84 68.28
CA ARG A 231 58.77 -46.18 68.67
C ARG A 231 59.87 -47.23 68.50
N ASP A 232 60.58 -47.22 67.39
CA ASP A 232 61.65 -48.20 67.12
C ASP A 232 62.84 -48.01 68.09
N SER A 233 63.15 -46.77 68.47
CA SER A 233 64.11 -46.45 69.55
C SER A 233 63.65 -46.94 70.93
N LEU A 234 62.36 -46.78 71.26
CA LEU A 234 61.78 -47.32 72.48
C LEU A 234 61.79 -48.85 72.50
N VAL A 235 61.48 -49.50 71.38
CA VAL A 235 61.58 -50.97 71.23
C VAL A 235 63.01 -51.42 71.48
N THR A 236 63.99 -50.73 70.89
CA THR A 236 65.43 -51.02 71.12
C THR A 236 65.80 -50.85 72.59
N SER A 237 65.34 -49.77 73.24
CA SER A 237 65.58 -49.53 74.66
C SER A 237 64.92 -50.58 75.55
N LEU A 238 63.71 -51.01 75.22
CA LEU A 238 62.99 -52.09 75.91
C LEU A 238 63.72 -53.42 75.75
N ASP A 239 64.23 -53.72 74.56
CA ASP A 239 65.03 -54.93 74.34
C ASP A 239 66.36 -54.88 75.10
N GLN A 240 67.03 -53.72 75.18
CA GLN A 240 68.18 -53.53 76.06
C GLN A 240 67.82 -53.73 77.54
N LEU A 241 66.68 -53.20 77.98
CA LEU A 241 66.20 -53.39 79.36
C LEU A 241 65.92 -54.88 79.66
N LYS A 242 65.37 -55.63 78.70
CA LYS A 242 65.19 -57.08 78.83
C LYS A 242 66.54 -57.77 78.98
N VAL A 243 67.53 -57.41 78.17
CA VAL A 243 68.91 -57.93 78.27
C VAL A 243 69.50 -57.62 79.65
N ASP A 244 69.37 -56.38 80.13
CA ASP A 244 69.88 -55.97 81.44
C ASP A 244 69.14 -56.69 82.58
N HIS A 245 67.83 -56.86 82.46
CA HIS A 245 67.02 -57.60 83.42
C HIS A 245 67.40 -59.09 83.46
N ASP A 246 67.58 -59.74 82.31
CA ASP A 246 68.05 -61.13 82.23
C ASP A 246 69.49 -61.26 82.74
N TRP A 247 70.35 -60.28 82.45
CA TRP A 247 71.69 -60.19 83.03
C TRP A 247 71.64 -60.09 84.55
N MET A 248 70.79 -59.22 85.12
CA MET A 248 70.57 -59.12 86.56
C MET A 248 69.99 -60.41 87.14
N ARG A 249 69.05 -61.07 86.47
CA ARG A 249 68.51 -62.36 86.90
C ARG A 249 69.63 -63.40 87.01
N ASP A 250 70.51 -63.49 86.04
CA ASP A 250 71.59 -64.47 86.05
C ASP A 250 72.75 -64.11 87.01
N HIS A 251 73.11 -62.82 87.11
CA HIS A 251 74.24 -62.35 87.91
C HIS A 251 73.88 -61.96 89.35
N ALA A 252 72.69 -61.41 89.64
CA ALA A 252 72.26 -61.12 91.01
C ALA A 252 71.90 -62.41 91.75
N ILE A 253 71.30 -63.41 91.07
CA ILE A 253 71.13 -64.77 91.63
C ILE A 253 72.51 -65.44 91.80
N GLY A 254 73.45 -65.19 90.88
CA GLY A 254 74.86 -65.61 91.00
C GLY A 254 75.56 -65.03 92.24
N HIS A 255 75.54 -63.71 92.43
CA HIS A 255 76.16 -63.02 93.57
C HIS A 255 75.48 -63.36 94.91
N LEU A 256 74.16 -63.59 94.94
CA LEU A 256 73.46 -64.11 96.11
C LEU A 256 73.91 -65.55 96.44
N LYS A 257 74.11 -66.40 95.42
CA LYS A 257 74.66 -67.76 95.60
C LYS A 257 76.12 -67.76 96.05
N GLU A 258 76.94 -66.81 95.58
CA GLU A 258 78.36 -66.69 95.96
C GLU A 258 78.52 -66.16 97.41
N ARG A 259 77.83 -65.07 97.77
CA ARG A 259 77.83 -64.55 99.16
C ARG A 259 77.25 -65.54 100.17
N ALA A 260 76.24 -66.32 99.79
CA ALA A 260 75.68 -67.36 100.64
C ALA A 260 76.64 -68.56 100.85
N ARG A 261 77.63 -68.74 99.97
CA ARG A 261 78.62 -69.81 100.08
C ARG A 261 79.87 -69.41 100.87
N GLU A 262 80.19 -68.11 100.93
CA GLU A 262 81.33 -67.57 101.69
C GLU A 262 81.01 -67.29 103.17
N ALA A 263 79.73 -67.08 103.53
CA ALA A 263 79.30 -66.88 104.91
C ALA A 263 78.78 -68.19 105.54
N GLY A 264 79.67 -68.97 106.16
CA GLY A 264 79.37 -70.24 106.84
C GLY A 264 78.24 -70.15 107.87
N PHE A 265 77.06 -70.65 107.51
CA PHE A 265 75.84 -70.68 108.32
C PHE A 265 75.88 -71.78 109.41
N LYS A 266 76.15 -71.41 110.68
CA LYS A 266 75.77 -72.27 111.84
C LYS A 266 75.49 -71.59 113.19
N ALA A 267 75.52 -70.27 113.32
CA ALA A 267 75.32 -69.60 114.62
C ALA A 267 73.98 -68.83 114.78
N GLY A 268 73.40 -68.28 113.72
CA GLY A 268 72.24 -67.37 113.83
C GLY A 268 70.87 -68.00 114.10
N TYR A 269 70.72 -69.31 113.85
CA TYR A 269 69.41 -69.99 114.02
C TYR A 269 68.98 -70.16 115.49
N LYS A 270 69.87 -70.01 116.47
CA LYS A 270 69.54 -70.14 117.90
C LYS A 270 69.25 -68.82 118.61
N GLU A 271 69.66 -67.68 118.05
CA GLU A 271 69.52 -66.38 118.72
C GLU A 271 68.30 -65.60 118.22
N CYS A 272 67.88 -65.82 116.96
CA CYS A 272 66.64 -65.24 116.43
C CYS A 272 65.37 -65.87 117.03
N LEU A 273 65.42 -67.15 117.44
CA LEU A 273 64.28 -67.82 118.09
C LEU A 273 63.91 -67.22 119.47
N ASN A 274 64.83 -66.53 120.15
CA ASN A 274 64.56 -65.90 121.45
C ASN A 274 64.06 -64.45 121.34
N HIS A 275 64.22 -63.78 120.19
CA HIS A 275 63.62 -62.46 119.94
C HIS A 275 62.19 -62.55 119.35
N VAL A 276 61.80 -63.69 118.78
CA VAL A 276 60.48 -63.92 118.15
C VAL A 276 59.43 -64.48 119.14
N ASN A 277 59.85 -64.91 120.34
CA ASN A 277 58.99 -65.59 121.31
C ASN A 277 57.95 -64.72 122.07
N PRO A 278 57.97 -63.37 121.99
CA PRO A 278 56.82 -62.54 122.40
C PRO A 278 55.79 -62.27 121.29
N PHE A 279 56.08 -62.55 120.01
CA PHE A 279 55.15 -62.31 118.89
C PHE A 279 54.14 -63.45 118.68
N TYR A 280 54.40 -64.66 119.20
CA TYR A 280 53.54 -65.84 119.01
C TYR A 280 52.38 -66.00 120.02
N LYS A 281 52.15 -65.02 120.91
CA LYS A 281 51.01 -65.02 121.86
C LYS A 281 49.99 -63.88 121.65
N SER A 282 50.18 -63.01 120.66
CA SER A 282 49.16 -62.04 120.23
C SER A 282 48.36 -62.63 119.06
N LYS A 283 47.03 -62.65 119.18
CA LYS A 283 46.16 -62.86 118.02
C LYS A 283 46.54 -61.82 116.95
N PHE A 284 46.68 -62.23 115.70
CA PHE A 284 46.68 -61.30 114.57
C PHE A 284 45.31 -60.58 114.60
N THR A 285 45.28 -59.38 115.15
CA THR A 285 44.18 -58.44 114.96
C THR A 285 44.60 -57.51 113.83
N ASP A 286 43.68 -57.25 112.91
CA ASP A 286 43.92 -56.48 111.68
C ASP A 286 44.01 -54.96 111.99
N GLU A 287 44.02 -54.55 113.28
CA GLU A 287 43.93 -53.18 113.81
C GLU A 287 45.05 -52.21 113.39
N ARG A 288 46.07 -52.67 112.67
CA ARG A 288 47.21 -51.86 112.20
C ARG A 288 47.39 -51.85 110.68
N SER A 289 46.48 -52.49 109.93
CA SER A 289 46.35 -52.31 108.49
C SER A 289 45.64 -51.00 108.20
N GLU A 290 46.07 -50.23 107.19
CA GLU A 290 45.33 -49.06 106.67
C GLU A 290 43.92 -49.42 106.16
N PHE A 291 43.56 -50.71 106.14
CA PHE A 291 42.26 -51.24 105.77
C PHE A 291 41.37 -51.67 106.96
N HIS A 292 41.77 -51.48 108.22
CA HIS A 292 40.95 -51.93 109.36
C HIS A 292 39.77 -51.01 109.68
N GLY A 293 38.57 -51.60 109.82
CA GLY A 293 37.33 -50.86 110.14
C GLY A 293 36.74 -50.11 108.94
N VAL A 294 37.35 -50.25 107.76
CA VAL A 294 36.78 -49.81 106.51
C VAL A 294 35.94 -50.95 105.96
N ASP A 295 34.63 -50.74 105.86
CA ASP A 295 33.74 -51.64 105.16
C ASP A 295 34.05 -51.53 103.66
N THR A 296 35.04 -52.29 103.20
CA THR A 296 35.52 -52.29 101.81
C THR A 296 34.44 -52.78 100.86
N GLU A 297 33.55 -53.66 101.33
CA GLU A 297 32.38 -54.11 100.58
C GLU A 297 31.34 -53.00 100.49
N ALA A 298 31.01 -52.31 101.59
CA ALA A 298 30.11 -51.15 101.52
C ALA A 298 30.73 -49.96 100.79
N ARG A 299 32.05 -49.76 100.79
CA ARG A 299 32.73 -48.74 99.98
C ARG A 299 32.77 -49.12 98.51
N TYR A 300 32.93 -50.39 98.18
CA TYR A 300 32.80 -50.89 96.81
C TYR A 300 31.35 -50.76 96.33
N VAL A 301 30.36 -51.18 97.14
CA VAL A 301 28.93 -50.99 96.87
C VAL A 301 28.56 -49.50 96.81
N ALA A 302 29.14 -48.63 97.64
CA ALA A 302 28.92 -47.18 97.58
C ALA A 302 29.61 -46.53 96.37
N ALA A 303 30.77 -47.03 95.93
CA ALA A 303 31.43 -46.56 94.71
C ALA A 303 30.72 -47.06 93.44
N VAL A 304 30.22 -48.29 93.44
CA VAL A 304 29.40 -48.85 92.37
C VAL A 304 28.03 -48.17 92.33
N ASN A 305 27.41 -47.90 93.48
CA ASN A 305 26.19 -47.08 93.54
C ASN A 305 26.49 -45.65 93.11
N ALA A 306 27.59 -45.02 93.52
CA ALA A 306 27.94 -43.67 93.07
C ALA A 306 28.17 -43.64 91.55
N TYR A 307 28.83 -44.65 90.97
CA TYR A 307 29.03 -44.77 89.53
C TYR A 307 27.72 -45.01 88.77
N ASN A 308 26.87 -45.92 89.26
CA ASN A 308 25.57 -46.23 88.66
C ASN A 308 24.50 -45.15 88.93
N SER A 309 24.71 -44.27 89.91
CA SER A 309 23.86 -43.11 90.22
C SER A 309 24.42 -41.80 89.65
N LEU A 310 25.52 -41.84 88.90
CA LEU A 310 25.98 -40.70 88.10
C LEU A 310 24.98 -40.53 86.95
N SER A 311 23.93 -39.74 87.20
CA SER A 311 23.08 -39.22 86.14
C SER A 311 23.91 -38.23 85.33
N ILE A 312 24.40 -38.65 84.17
CA ILE A 312 24.83 -37.70 83.15
C ILE A 312 23.54 -36.99 82.73
N SER A 313 23.39 -35.70 83.04
CA SER A 313 22.14 -34.95 82.78
C SER A 313 21.62 -35.14 81.35
N ALA A 314 22.53 -35.26 80.38
CA ALA A 314 22.19 -35.51 78.98
C ALA A 314 21.52 -36.88 78.73
N ILE A 315 21.78 -37.91 79.55
CA ILE A 315 21.16 -39.23 79.37
C ILE A 315 19.70 -39.23 79.85
N GLU A 316 19.36 -38.54 80.94
CA GLU A 316 17.96 -38.39 81.38
C GLU A 316 17.12 -37.58 80.36
N ASP A 317 17.74 -36.57 79.75
CA ASP A 317 17.10 -35.77 78.71
C ASP A 317 16.89 -36.59 77.42
N ILE A 318 17.85 -37.45 77.06
CA ILE A 318 17.72 -38.40 75.95
C ILE A 318 16.65 -39.46 76.23
N GLU A 319 16.58 -40.03 77.44
CA GLU A 319 15.55 -41.02 77.79
C GLU A 319 14.13 -40.42 77.76
N LYS A 320 13.94 -39.19 78.27
CA LYS A 320 12.66 -38.46 78.11
C LYS A 320 12.28 -38.23 76.65
N CYS A 321 13.26 -37.93 75.81
CA CYS A 321 13.04 -37.79 74.38
C CYS A 321 12.60 -39.12 73.76
N LEU A 322 13.20 -40.24 74.17
CA LEU A 322 12.91 -41.58 73.66
C LEU A 322 11.55 -42.15 74.11
N GLU A 323 10.98 -41.66 75.22
CA GLU A 323 9.63 -42.04 75.67
C GLU A 323 8.50 -41.28 74.95
N ALA A 324 8.80 -40.19 74.25
CA ALA A 324 7.82 -39.46 73.43
C ALA A 324 7.54 -40.20 72.10
N GLU A 325 6.29 -40.15 71.60
CA GLU A 325 5.94 -40.74 70.29
C GLU A 325 6.79 -40.14 69.14
N ASP A 326 7.23 -38.89 69.29
CA ASP A 326 8.05 -38.13 68.34
C ASP A 326 9.53 -38.00 68.78
N TYR A 327 10.14 -39.10 69.21
CA TYR A 327 11.48 -39.11 69.79
C TYR A 327 12.59 -38.50 68.91
N VAL A 328 12.44 -38.51 67.59
CA VAL A 328 13.44 -37.99 66.64
C VAL A 328 13.54 -36.47 66.69
N ASP A 329 12.43 -35.75 66.81
CA ASP A 329 12.43 -34.28 66.86
C ASP A 329 12.85 -33.77 68.24
N CYS A 330 12.49 -34.51 69.29
CA CYS A 330 12.91 -34.22 70.65
C CYS A 330 14.44 -34.33 70.83
N LEU A 331 15.07 -35.37 70.25
CA LEU A 331 16.53 -35.50 70.23
C LEU A 331 17.22 -34.39 69.42
N ARG A 332 16.58 -33.91 68.36
CA ARG A 332 17.12 -32.83 67.52
C ARG A 332 17.24 -31.52 68.29
N LEU A 333 16.24 -31.20 69.11
CA LEU A 333 16.22 -29.99 69.95
C LEU A 333 17.29 -30.01 71.06
N LEU A 334 17.68 -31.20 71.54
CA LEU A 334 18.65 -31.37 72.62
C LEU A 334 20.11 -31.08 72.20
N TYR A 335 20.39 -31.21 70.90
CA TYR A 335 21.72 -31.03 70.31
C TYR A 335 21.84 -29.76 69.46
N ASP A 336 20.78 -28.94 69.38
CA ASP A 336 20.88 -27.61 68.79
C ASP A 336 21.49 -26.66 69.85
N ASP A 337 22.66 -26.08 69.55
CA ASP A 337 23.34 -25.11 70.42
C ASP A 337 22.41 -23.94 70.79
N PRO A 338 22.43 -23.46 72.06
CA PRO A 338 21.73 -22.24 72.39
C PRO A 338 22.33 -21.11 71.55
N LYS A 339 21.51 -20.45 70.74
CA LYS A 339 21.85 -19.15 70.17
C LYS A 339 22.20 -18.21 71.33
N GLU A 340 23.48 -17.93 71.51
CA GLU A 340 23.87 -16.81 72.36
C GLU A 340 23.46 -15.51 71.67
N GLU A 341 22.55 -14.82 72.34
CA GLU A 341 22.42 -13.38 72.31
C GLU A 341 23.75 -12.76 72.77
N GLU A 342 24.45 -12.01 71.92
CA GLU A 342 25.51 -11.10 72.37
C GLU A 342 24.92 -9.69 72.56
N GLU A 343 24.95 -9.20 73.80
CA GLU A 343 24.82 -7.78 74.14
C GLU A 343 26.20 -7.21 74.55
N GLU A 344 26.40 -5.94 74.19
CA GLU A 344 27.38 -4.95 74.69
C GLU A 344 28.89 -5.07 74.34
N THR A 345 29.30 -4.22 73.38
CA THR A 345 30.67 -3.66 73.33
C THR A 345 30.66 -2.18 73.72
N ALA A 346 31.36 -1.83 74.80
CA ALA A 346 31.59 -0.46 75.23
C ALA A 346 32.86 0.15 74.60
N GLY A 347 32.74 1.36 74.05
CA GLY A 347 33.76 2.41 74.18
C GLY A 347 34.43 2.95 72.91
N GLY A 348 34.11 4.20 72.55
CA GLY A 348 35.17 5.19 72.26
C GLY A 348 35.17 5.98 70.94
N ALA A 349 34.37 7.06 70.90
CA ALA A 349 34.64 8.41 70.35
C ALA A 349 35.07 8.60 68.86
N LYS A 350 34.29 9.39 68.08
CA LYS A 350 34.37 10.89 67.97
C LYS A 350 33.75 11.42 66.65
N GLY A 351 32.74 12.30 66.77
CA GLY A 351 32.27 13.30 65.79
C GLY A 351 31.46 12.78 64.59
N GLU A 352 30.54 13.49 63.94
CA GLU A 352 29.88 14.78 64.14
C GLU A 352 28.76 14.86 63.04
N ALA A 353 27.70 15.64 63.28
CA ALA A 353 26.66 16.13 62.33
C ALA A 353 25.71 15.09 61.65
N GLY A 354 24.41 15.08 61.93
CA GLY A 354 23.38 15.95 61.30
C GLY A 354 22.82 15.25 60.05
N THR A 355 21.52 15.03 59.78
CA THR A 355 20.28 15.74 60.10
C THR A 355 19.07 14.86 59.75
N SER A 356 17.99 15.01 60.53
CA SER A 356 16.55 14.88 60.23
C SER A 356 16.07 14.39 58.85
N GLY A 357 15.05 13.51 58.84
CA GLY A 357 14.17 13.36 57.67
C GLY A 357 13.21 12.16 57.70
N THR A 358 12.08 12.35 58.36
CA THR A 358 10.84 11.55 58.43
C THR A 358 10.26 11.00 57.11
N LYS A 359 9.38 9.98 57.31
CA LYS A 359 8.17 9.56 56.54
C LYS A 359 8.34 8.50 55.44
N GLU A 360 7.75 7.32 55.66
CA GLU A 360 6.34 6.94 55.38
C GLU A 360 6.08 6.89 53.87
N ASP A 361 6.13 5.68 53.31
CA ASP A 361 4.97 5.00 52.70
C ASP A 361 5.20 3.48 52.68
#